data_AF-A0A8B5XU57-F1
#
_entry.id   AF-A0A8B5XU57-F1
#
_cell.length_a   1.000
_cell.length_b   1.000
_cell.length_c   1.000
_cell.angle_alpha   90.00
_cell.angle_beta   90.00
_cell.angle_gamma   90.00
#
_symmetry.space_group_name_H-M   'P 1'
#
loop_
_entity.id
_entity.type
_entity.pdbx_description
1 polymer ?
#
loop_
_entity_poly.entity_id
_entity_poly.type
_entity_poly.pdbx_seq_one_letter_code
_entity_poly.pdbx_strand_id
1 'polypeptide(L)'
;MEKVLNPAYIERFRDLMNYGNYGYKTFSNLNGKDDWALICSHMDWIEAWVNEIEDIKTNGNDKYRDTINIAQFILGIDTIVTATKRTLEYFNINHFNILNSKTIFTKEHFTDNTDLDYFKKIRSTCAIHPTDIQAGKGKKFYAGWVVNDMFVGPDFNIFVYHDKTGHEDICLDVKKNELILFAKVWYEKFVDLNLHLEKVVPI
;
A
#
# COMPACT_ATOMS: atom_id res chain seq x y z
N MET A 1 -19.42 7.39 -8.45
CA MET A 1 -18.94 7.52 -7.06
C MET A 1 -17.58 8.17 -7.12
N GLU A 2 -17.30 9.08 -6.20
CA GLU A 2 -15.96 9.63 -6.03
C GLU A 2 -15.04 8.53 -5.48
N LYS A 3 -13.85 8.36 -6.07
CA LYS A 3 -12.85 7.39 -5.61
C LYS A 3 -12.29 7.85 -4.26
N VAL A 4 -12.06 6.90 -3.36
CA VAL A 4 -11.39 7.18 -2.08
C VAL A 4 -9.96 7.65 -2.30
N LEU A 5 -9.28 7.09 -3.29
CA LEU A 5 -7.98 7.56 -3.78
C LEU A 5 -8.18 8.47 -4.99
N ASN A 6 -8.29 9.78 -4.76
CA ASN A 6 -8.57 10.75 -5.82
C ASN A 6 -7.41 10.85 -6.85
N PRO A 7 -7.60 10.45 -8.13
CA PRO A 7 -6.54 10.50 -9.15
C PRO A 7 -5.97 11.91 -9.38
N ALA A 8 -6.73 12.96 -9.09
CA ALA A 8 -6.30 14.35 -9.30
C ALA A 8 -5.01 14.72 -8.54
N TYR A 9 -4.68 14.04 -7.44
CA TYR A 9 -3.45 14.33 -6.69
C TYR A 9 -2.19 13.91 -7.45
N ILE A 10 -2.18 12.72 -8.04
CA ILE A 10 -1.04 12.26 -8.85
C ILE A 10 -1.00 12.94 -10.22
N GLU A 11 -2.16 13.23 -10.81
CA GLU A 11 -2.26 14.02 -12.04
C GLU A 11 -1.64 15.42 -11.85
N ARG A 12 -1.98 16.10 -10.75
CA ARG A 12 -1.39 17.41 -10.43
C ARG A 12 0.12 17.34 -10.24
N PHE A 13 0.62 16.30 -9.56
CA PHE A 13 2.06 16.10 -9.42
C PHE A 13 2.73 15.92 -10.79
N ARG A 14 2.15 15.08 -11.66
CA ARG A 14 2.64 14.86 -13.02
C ARG A 14 2.65 16.16 -13.84
N ASP A 15 1.60 16.96 -13.76
CA ASP A 15 1.53 18.26 -14.44
C ASP A 15 2.63 19.21 -13.98
N LEU A 16 2.85 19.33 -12.67
CA LEU A 16 3.91 20.17 -12.10
C LEU A 16 5.30 19.71 -12.54
N MET A 17 5.55 18.40 -12.55
CA MET A 17 6.83 17.84 -12.98
C MET A 17 7.06 18.02 -14.49
N ASN A 18 6.01 17.99 -15.30
CA ASN A 18 6.12 18.17 -16.75
C ASN A 18 6.08 19.63 -17.19
N TYR A 19 5.64 20.55 -16.32
CA TYR A 19 5.57 21.97 -16.64
C TYR A 19 6.93 22.52 -17.10
N GLY A 20 7.02 23.02 -18.33
CA GLY A 20 8.26 23.56 -18.90
C GLY A 20 9.43 22.54 -18.95
N ASN A 21 9.15 21.23 -18.88
CA ASN A 21 10.12 20.15 -18.67
C ASN A 21 10.92 20.27 -17.36
N TYR A 22 10.32 20.84 -16.30
CA TYR A 22 10.97 21.04 -15.00
C TYR A 22 11.61 19.76 -14.47
N GLY A 23 10.85 18.66 -14.44
CA GLY A 23 11.27 17.39 -13.89
C GLY A 23 12.47 16.81 -14.62
N TYR A 24 12.39 16.72 -15.94
CA TYR A 24 13.51 16.27 -16.76
C TYR A 24 14.76 17.15 -16.57
N LYS A 25 14.62 18.49 -16.68
CA LYS A 25 15.76 19.41 -16.56
C LYS A 25 16.41 19.38 -15.17
N THR A 26 15.61 19.17 -14.13
CA THR A 26 16.07 19.22 -12.74
C THR A 26 16.64 17.89 -12.27
N PHE A 27 16.05 16.76 -12.69
CA PHE A 27 16.31 15.45 -12.09
C PHE A 27 16.96 14.41 -13.03
N SER A 28 17.07 14.66 -14.35
CA SER A 28 17.63 13.66 -15.28
C SER A 28 19.15 13.44 -15.15
N ASN A 29 19.88 14.36 -14.52
CA ASN A 29 21.31 14.21 -14.26
C ASN A 29 21.73 14.98 -13.00
N LEU A 30 21.36 14.46 -11.83
CA LEU A 30 21.83 14.97 -10.54
C LEU A 30 23.07 14.18 -10.11
N ASN A 31 24.24 14.79 -10.23
CA ASN A 31 25.53 14.19 -9.87
C ASN A 31 25.79 12.83 -10.57
N GLY A 32 25.43 12.71 -11.85
CA GLY A 32 25.63 11.48 -12.64
C GLY A 32 24.56 10.41 -12.44
N LYS A 33 23.47 10.72 -11.71
CA LYS A 33 22.33 9.83 -11.48
C LYS A 33 21.07 10.40 -12.14
N ASP A 34 20.34 9.53 -12.82
CA ASP A 34 19.01 9.84 -13.37
C ASP A 34 17.94 9.57 -12.31
N ASP A 35 17.61 10.59 -11.54
CA ASP A 35 16.50 10.55 -10.57
C ASP A 35 15.15 10.79 -11.26
N TRP A 36 15.13 11.34 -12.47
CA TRP A 36 13.91 11.55 -13.24
C TRP A 36 13.24 10.22 -13.58
N ALA A 37 14.01 9.22 -14.00
CA ALA A 37 13.50 7.86 -14.26
C ALA A 37 12.80 7.26 -13.03
N LEU A 38 13.34 7.47 -11.82
CA LEU A 38 12.72 7.03 -10.57
C LEU A 38 11.38 7.73 -10.34
N ILE A 39 11.34 9.06 -10.54
CA ILE A 39 10.12 9.84 -10.34
C ILE A 39 9.04 9.45 -11.35
N CYS A 40 9.38 9.28 -12.63
CA CYS A 40 8.46 8.74 -13.64
C CYS A 40 7.89 7.39 -13.23
N SER A 41 8.75 6.47 -12.78
CA SER A 41 8.30 5.16 -12.33
C SER A 41 7.31 5.24 -11.17
N HIS A 42 7.52 6.13 -10.20
CA HIS A 42 6.56 6.32 -9.12
C HIS A 42 5.23 6.88 -9.63
N MET A 43 5.25 7.87 -10.53
CA MET A 43 4.02 8.43 -11.11
C MET A 43 3.20 7.37 -11.84
N ASP A 44 3.84 6.61 -12.73
CA ASP A 44 3.15 5.64 -13.58
C ASP A 44 2.49 4.54 -12.74
N TRP A 45 3.20 4.00 -11.74
CA TRP A 45 2.64 2.95 -10.88
C TRP A 45 1.58 3.47 -9.92
N ILE A 46 1.75 4.66 -9.34
CA ILE A 46 0.72 5.24 -8.48
C ILE A 46 -0.54 5.50 -9.30
N GLU A 47 -0.41 6.17 -10.45
CA GLU A 47 -1.53 6.51 -11.34
C GLU A 47 -2.30 5.26 -11.81
N ALA A 48 -1.60 4.20 -12.22
CA ALA A 48 -2.25 2.95 -12.59
C ALA A 48 -3.06 2.36 -11.43
N TRP A 49 -2.49 2.28 -10.22
CA TRP A 49 -3.17 1.68 -9.09
C TRP A 49 -4.31 2.54 -8.54
N VAL A 50 -4.16 3.85 -8.39
CA VAL A 50 -5.26 4.71 -7.91
C VAL A 50 -6.46 4.70 -8.86
N ASN A 51 -6.23 4.41 -10.15
CA ASN A 51 -7.29 4.27 -11.12
C ASN A 51 -7.99 2.90 -11.09
N GLU A 52 -7.34 1.81 -10.69
CA GLU A 52 -7.94 0.47 -10.81
C GLU A 52 -8.23 -0.22 -9.47
N ILE A 53 -7.57 0.17 -8.39
CA ILE A 53 -7.52 -0.63 -7.15
C ILE A 53 -8.89 -0.81 -6.47
N GLU A 54 -9.77 0.20 -6.55
CA GLU A 54 -11.11 0.15 -5.96
C GLU A 54 -12.05 -0.77 -6.75
N ASP A 55 -11.77 -0.97 -8.04
CA ASP A 55 -12.55 -1.80 -8.97
C ASP A 55 -12.19 -3.29 -8.90
N ILE A 56 -11.16 -3.66 -8.13
CA ILE A 56 -10.83 -5.06 -7.83
C ILE A 56 -11.94 -5.66 -6.96
N LYS A 57 -12.67 -6.62 -7.53
CA LYS A 57 -13.81 -7.29 -6.90
C LYS A 57 -13.48 -8.73 -6.54
N THR A 58 -14.03 -9.17 -5.41
CA THR A 58 -14.21 -10.58 -5.08
C THR A 58 -15.68 -10.93 -5.26
N ASN A 59 -15.99 -12.20 -5.53
CA ASN A 59 -17.37 -12.63 -5.79
C ASN A 59 -17.85 -13.76 -4.88
N GLY A 60 -17.00 -14.28 -3.99
CA GLY A 60 -17.31 -15.33 -3.00
C GLY A 60 -17.54 -16.72 -3.59
N ASN A 61 -17.60 -16.84 -4.92
CA ASN A 61 -17.96 -18.07 -5.62
C ASN A 61 -16.74 -18.81 -6.18
N ASP A 62 -15.60 -18.13 -6.31
CA ASP A 62 -14.34 -18.69 -6.80
C ASP A 62 -13.19 -18.30 -5.87
N LYS A 63 -12.93 -19.15 -4.86
CA LYS A 63 -11.89 -18.91 -3.85
C LYS A 63 -10.49 -18.71 -4.45
N TYR A 64 -10.20 -19.31 -5.60
CA TYR A 64 -8.89 -19.16 -6.24
C TYR A 64 -8.76 -17.77 -6.84
N ARG A 65 -9.78 -17.34 -7.58
CA ARG A 65 -9.83 -16.00 -8.16
C ARG A 65 -9.89 -14.92 -7.10
N ASP A 66 -10.68 -15.11 -6.05
CA ASP A 66 -10.76 -14.19 -4.93
C ASP A 66 -9.41 -14.07 -4.22
N THR A 67 -8.71 -15.18 -4.00
CA THR A 67 -7.34 -15.17 -3.44
C THR A 67 -6.39 -14.35 -4.31
N ILE A 68 -6.40 -14.54 -5.63
CA ILE A 68 -5.54 -13.78 -6.56
C ILE A 68 -5.93 -12.30 -6.61
N ASN A 69 -7.23 -11.98 -6.65
CA ASN A 69 -7.71 -10.60 -6.67
C ASN A 69 -7.34 -9.87 -5.37
N ILE A 70 -7.43 -10.52 -4.22
CA ILE A 70 -7.01 -9.95 -2.93
C ILE A 70 -5.49 -9.77 -2.88
N ALA A 71 -4.71 -10.72 -3.40
CA ALA A 71 -3.26 -10.56 -3.52
C ALA A 71 -2.90 -9.36 -4.40
N GLN A 72 -3.54 -9.20 -5.56
CA GLN A 72 -3.36 -8.03 -6.43
C GLN A 72 -3.74 -6.73 -5.72
N PHE A 73 -4.87 -6.71 -5.01
CA PHE A 73 -5.31 -5.56 -4.22
C PHE A 73 -4.26 -5.14 -3.18
N ILE A 74 -3.76 -6.10 -2.39
CA ILE A 74 -2.74 -5.84 -1.37
C ILE A 74 -1.41 -5.36 -1.98
N LEU A 75 -1.00 -5.95 -3.12
CA LEU A 75 0.20 -5.50 -3.86
C LEU A 75 0.03 -4.09 -4.43
N GLY A 76 -1.17 -3.72 -4.86
CA GLY A 76 -1.48 -2.37 -5.29
C GLY A 76 -1.35 -1.36 -4.16
N ILE A 77 -1.90 -1.67 -2.98
CA ILE A 77 -1.72 -0.84 -1.78
C ILE A 77 -0.24 -0.70 -1.44
N ASP A 78 0.53 -1.79 -1.46
CA ASP A 78 1.97 -1.76 -1.18
C ASP A 78 2.74 -0.89 -2.16
N THR A 79 2.37 -0.97 -3.44
CA THR A 79 2.97 -0.16 -4.51
C THR A 79 2.68 1.33 -4.29
N ILE A 80 1.41 1.70 -4.05
CA ILE A 80 1.01 3.08 -3.77
C ILE A 80 1.79 3.60 -2.55
N VAL A 81 1.78 2.86 -1.44
CA VAL A 81 2.41 3.28 -0.18
C VAL A 81 3.92 3.41 -0.34
N THR A 82 4.58 2.44 -0.97
CA THR A 82 6.03 2.45 -1.16
C THR A 82 6.47 3.57 -2.11
N ALA A 83 5.82 3.70 -3.27
CA ALA A 83 6.13 4.76 -4.22
C ALA A 83 5.86 6.15 -3.63
N THR A 84 4.74 6.32 -2.91
CA THR A 84 4.41 7.56 -2.21
C THR A 84 5.47 7.88 -1.17
N LYS A 85 5.74 6.95 -0.24
CA LYS A 85 6.75 7.13 0.81
C LYS A 85 8.10 7.56 0.24
N ARG A 86 8.60 6.85 -0.77
CA ARG A 86 9.91 7.17 -1.40
C ARG A 86 9.89 8.53 -2.07
N THR A 87 8.78 8.92 -2.69
CA THR A 87 8.61 10.26 -3.27
C THR A 87 8.62 11.34 -2.19
N LEU A 88 7.88 11.14 -1.08
CA LEU A 88 7.89 12.08 0.05
C LEU A 88 9.27 12.21 0.68
N GLU A 89 9.99 11.11 0.88
CA GLU A 89 11.38 11.11 1.36
C GLU A 89 12.30 11.87 0.40
N TYR A 90 12.16 11.66 -0.91
CA TYR A 90 12.96 12.34 -1.93
C TYR A 90 12.78 13.87 -1.88
N PHE A 91 11.54 14.34 -1.75
CA PHE A 91 11.20 15.76 -1.68
C PHE A 91 11.21 16.34 -0.25
N ASN A 92 11.71 15.59 0.74
CA ASN A 92 11.75 15.99 2.15
C ASN A 92 10.39 16.43 2.73
N ILE A 93 9.29 15.81 2.28
CA ILE A 93 7.95 16.06 2.80
C ILE A 93 7.75 15.28 4.10
N ASN A 94 7.40 15.99 5.19
CA ASN A 94 7.23 15.39 6.51
C ASN A 94 6.05 14.40 6.52
N HIS A 95 6.34 13.16 6.90
CA HIS A 95 5.38 12.06 7.04
C HIS A 95 5.58 11.26 8.34
N PHE A 96 6.23 11.86 9.36
CA PHE A 96 6.58 11.19 10.62
C PHE A 96 5.36 10.65 11.37
N ASN A 97 4.24 11.39 11.36
CA ASN A 97 3.01 10.97 12.04
C ASN A 97 2.43 9.69 11.42
N ILE A 98 2.58 9.49 10.11
CA ILE A 98 2.07 8.30 9.42
C ILE A 98 2.92 7.08 9.77
N LEU A 99 4.25 7.24 9.80
CA LEU A 99 5.18 6.16 10.18
C LEU A 99 4.90 5.61 11.57
N ASN A 100 4.43 6.44 12.50
CA ASN A 100 4.18 6.06 13.89
C ASN A 100 2.70 5.83 14.21
N SER A 101 1.81 5.91 13.21
CA SER A 101 0.38 5.70 13.38
C SER A 101 0.07 4.30 13.89
N LYS A 102 -0.95 4.19 14.75
CA LYS A 102 -1.48 2.91 15.26
C LYS A 102 -3.01 2.83 15.21
N THR A 103 -3.65 3.76 14.52
CA THR A 103 -5.09 4.05 14.63
C THR A 103 -5.91 3.55 13.45
N ILE A 104 -5.27 3.06 12.37
CA ILE A 104 -5.97 2.69 11.13
C ILE A 104 -6.53 1.27 11.21
N PHE A 105 -5.73 0.31 11.67
CA PHE A 105 -6.11 -1.10 11.66
C PHE A 105 -6.68 -1.57 13.00
N THR A 106 -7.75 -2.37 12.94
CA THR A 106 -8.19 -3.17 14.10
C THR A 106 -7.23 -4.34 14.25
N LYS A 107 -6.46 -4.39 15.34
CA LYS A 107 -5.34 -5.35 15.52
C LYS A 107 -5.76 -6.50 16.43
N GLU A 108 -6.07 -7.67 15.87
CA GLU A 108 -6.51 -8.82 16.67
C GLU A 108 -5.37 -9.78 17.01
N HIS A 109 -4.48 -10.08 16.06
CA HIS A 109 -3.51 -11.18 16.22
C HIS A 109 -2.03 -10.78 16.18
N PHE A 110 -1.70 -9.48 16.03
CA PHE A 110 -0.32 -9.09 15.71
C PHE A 110 0.16 -7.73 16.28
N THR A 111 0.33 -7.67 17.62
CA THR A 111 1.21 -6.76 18.41
C THR A 111 0.91 -5.24 18.44
N ASP A 112 1.50 -4.53 19.41
CA ASP A 112 1.46 -3.06 19.58
C ASP A 112 2.29 -2.26 18.55
N ASN A 113 2.45 -2.76 17.32
CA ASN A 113 3.29 -2.12 16.30
C ASN A 113 2.52 -1.04 15.51
N THR A 114 3.25 -0.32 14.64
CA THR A 114 2.68 0.71 13.76
C THR A 114 1.74 0.11 12.72
N ASP A 115 0.87 0.93 12.12
CA ASP A 115 -0.01 0.52 11.03
C ASP A 115 0.80 0.05 9.80
N LEU A 116 1.96 0.67 9.55
CA LEU A 116 2.88 0.22 8.50
C LEU A 116 3.44 -1.18 8.77
N ASP A 117 3.80 -1.48 10.02
CA ASP A 117 4.29 -2.82 10.39
C ASP A 117 3.17 -3.86 10.31
N TYR A 118 1.95 -3.49 10.68
CA TYR A 118 0.79 -4.37 10.54
C TYR A 118 0.48 -4.66 9.07
N PHE A 119 0.47 -3.63 8.21
CA PHE A 119 0.29 -3.81 6.77
C PHE A 119 1.37 -4.72 6.16
N LYS A 120 2.64 -4.56 6.54
CA LYS A 120 3.72 -5.46 6.09
C LYS A 120 3.45 -6.92 6.44
N LYS A 121 2.85 -7.19 7.60
CA LYS A 121 2.45 -8.56 7.99
C LYS A 121 1.35 -9.07 7.08
N ILE A 122 0.27 -8.32 6.89
CA ILE A 122 -0.82 -8.68 5.94
C ILE A 122 -0.23 -9.00 4.56
N ARG A 123 0.63 -8.12 4.04
CA ARG A 123 1.26 -8.28 2.73
C ARG A 123 2.11 -9.54 2.62
N SER A 124 2.94 -9.83 3.63
CA SER A 124 3.73 -11.06 3.66
C SER A 124 2.84 -12.30 3.70
N THR A 125 1.77 -12.25 4.50
CA THR A 125 0.81 -13.35 4.66
C THR A 125 0.01 -13.63 3.37
N CYS A 126 -0.39 -12.61 2.62
CA CYS A 126 -1.31 -12.80 1.49
C CYS A 126 -0.65 -12.94 0.11
N ALA A 127 0.43 -12.21 -0.15
CA ALA A 127 0.81 -11.91 -1.53
C ALA A 127 2.27 -12.19 -1.88
N ILE A 128 3.18 -12.20 -0.90
CA ILE A 128 4.63 -12.22 -1.20
C ILE A 128 5.32 -13.43 -0.56
N HIS A 129 5.02 -13.76 0.69
CA HIS A 129 5.73 -14.80 1.44
C HIS A 129 4.77 -15.72 2.21
N PRO A 130 3.74 -16.31 1.57
CA PRO A 130 2.76 -17.13 2.27
C PRO A 130 3.40 -18.37 2.93
N THR A 131 4.62 -18.77 2.56
CA THR A 131 5.32 -19.93 3.13
C THR A 131 6.46 -19.57 4.10
N ASP A 132 6.73 -18.29 4.36
CA ASP A 132 7.79 -17.84 5.27
C ASP A 132 7.39 -16.58 6.04
N ILE A 133 6.33 -16.71 6.84
CA ILE A 133 5.81 -15.61 7.65
C ILE A 133 6.55 -15.62 9.00
N GLN A 134 7.47 -14.67 9.18
CA GLN A 134 8.13 -14.46 10.46
C GLN A 134 7.28 -13.58 11.37
N ALA A 135 6.64 -14.17 12.38
CA ALA A 135 5.85 -13.43 13.36
C ALA A 135 6.64 -13.02 14.63
N GLY A 136 7.97 -13.04 14.55
CA GLY A 136 8.88 -12.78 15.68
C GLY A 136 9.06 -13.96 16.63
N LYS A 137 10.06 -13.86 17.53
CA LYS A 137 10.41 -14.87 18.56
C LYS A 137 10.62 -16.31 18.02
N GLY A 138 11.11 -16.46 16.79
CA GLY A 138 11.41 -17.76 16.20
C GLY A 138 10.19 -18.61 15.82
N LYS A 139 8.99 -18.01 15.76
CA LYS A 139 7.78 -18.67 15.26
C LYS A 139 7.71 -18.54 13.73
N LYS A 140 7.46 -19.65 13.04
CA LYS A 140 7.15 -19.66 11.61
C LYS A 140 5.67 -19.95 11.41
N PHE A 141 5.08 -19.25 10.46
CA PHE A 141 3.70 -19.44 10.06
C PHE A 141 3.61 -19.62 8.54
N TYR A 142 2.55 -20.30 8.10
CA TYR A 142 2.24 -20.51 6.68
C TYR A 142 0.82 -20.04 6.41
N ALA A 143 0.59 -19.22 5.39
CA ALA A 143 -0.73 -18.78 4.99
C ALA A 143 -1.38 -19.75 3.99
N GLY A 144 -2.68 -19.98 4.19
CA GLY A 144 -3.56 -20.67 3.26
C GLY A 144 -4.17 -19.73 2.23
N TRP A 145 -5.15 -20.26 1.49
CA TRP A 145 -5.98 -19.44 0.60
C TRP A 145 -6.74 -18.38 1.41
N VAL A 146 -7.14 -17.31 0.74
CA VAL A 146 -8.01 -16.30 1.34
C VAL A 146 -9.43 -16.83 1.28
N VAL A 147 -10.12 -16.87 2.43
CA VAL A 147 -11.53 -17.26 2.48
C VAL A 147 -12.36 -16.01 2.66
N ASN A 148 -13.29 -15.84 1.73
CA ASN A 148 -14.31 -14.81 1.78
C ASN A 148 -15.48 -15.43 2.54
N ASP A 149 -15.32 -15.62 3.86
CA ASP A 149 -16.31 -16.40 4.59
C ASP A 149 -17.63 -15.62 4.61
N MET A 150 -18.65 -16.31 4.09
CA MET A 150 -19.94 -15.73 3.78
C MET A 150 -20.58 -15.27 5.10
N PHE A 151 -21.30 -14.14 5.05
CA PHE A 151 -22.12 -13.56 6.12
C PHE A 151 -21.41 -12.60 7.10
N VAL A 152 -21.74 -11.31 6.96
CA VAL A 152 -21.63 -10.21 7.95
C VAL A 152 -20.44 -10.35 8.92
N GLY A 153 -19.26 -10.03 8.41
CA GLY A 153 -17.97 -10.11 9.09
C GLY A 153 -16.89 -9.38 8.28
N PRO A 154 -15.59 -9.48 8.64
CA PRO A 154 -14.49 -8.85 7.91
C PRO A 154 -14.53 -9.14 6.40
N ASP A 155 -14.04 -8.21 5.58
CA ASP A 155 -14.16 -8.30 4.10
C ASP A 155 -13.44 -9.52 3.51
N PHE A 156 -12.43 -10.06 4.21
CA PHE A 156 -11.87 -11.39 3.96
C PHE A 156 -11.06 -11.88 5.17
N ASN A 157 -10.81 -13.18 5.23
CA ASN A 157 -9.93 -13.76 6.23
C ASN A 157 -8.82 -14.63 5.61
N ILE A 158 -7.71 -14.76 6.32
CA ILE A 158 -6.60 -15.61 5.91
C ILE A 158 -6.33 -16.62 7.02
N PHE A 159 -6.39 -17.90 6.67
CA PHE A 159 -5.93 -18.97 7.55
C PHE A 159 -4.40 -18.95 7.61
N VAL A 160 -3.85 -18.90 8.82
CA VAL A 160 -2.42 -18.86 9.09
C VAL A 160 -2.06 -20.05 9.96
N TYR A 161 -1.48 -21.07 9.34
CA TYR A 161 -1.09 -22.33 9.94
C TYR A 161 0.16 -22.19 10.82
N HIS A 162 0.12 -22.78 12.02
CA HIS A 162 1.29 -22.81 12.90
C HIS A 162 2.29 -23.89 12.46
N ASP A 163 3.60 -23.61 12.54
CA ASP A 163 4.66 -24.59 12.23
C ASP A 163 4.84 -25.72 13.25
N LYS A 164 4.06 -25.75 14.34
CA LYS A 164 4.23 -26.70 15.46
C LYS A 164 2.93 -27.44 15.75
N THR A 165 3.06 -28.73 15.99
CA THR A 165 1.96 -29.59 16.42
C THR A 165 1.40 -29.16 17.77
N GLY A 166 0.07 -29.20 17.92
CA GLY A 166 -0.62 -28.88 19.18
C GLY A 166 -0.78 -27.38 19.46
N HIS A 167 -0.39 -26.52 18.50
CA HIS A 167 -0.71 -25.10 18.52
C HIS A 167 -1.90 -24.81 17.60
N GLU A 168 -2.70 -23.81 17.98
CA GLU A 168 -3.84 -23.37 17.18
C GLU A 168 -3.37 -22.53 15.99
N ASP A 169 -4.05 -22.73 14.86
CA ASP A 169 -3.95 -21.86 13.69
C ASP A 169 -4.62 -20.52 13.98
N ILE A 170 -4.19 -19.48 13.27
CA ILE A 170 -4.71 -18.13 13.42
C ILE A 170 -5.60 -17.81 12.21
N CYS A 171 -6.76 -17.21 12.45
CA CYS A 171 -7.56 -16.58 11.40
C CYS A 171 -7.24 -15.08 11.43
N LEU A 172 -6.61 -14.57 10.37
CA LEU A 172 -6.37 -13.12 10.24
C LEU A 172 -7.54 -12.49 9.51
N ASP A 173 -8.36 -11.77 10.27
CA ASP A 173 -9.49 -11.01 9.76
C ASP A 173 -9.03 -9.65 9.23
N VAL A 174 -9.34 -9.35 7.97
CA VAL A 174 -8.88 -8.14 7.30
C VAL A 174 -10.05 -7.40 6.66
N LYS A 175 -10.13 -6.10 6.93
CA LYS A 175 -11.14 -5.23 6.33
C LYS A 175 -10.54 -4.44 5.16
N LYS A 176 -11.17 -4.52 4.00
CA LYS A 176 -10.81 -3.79 2.77
C LYS A 176 -10.85 -2.29 2.99
N ASN A 177 -11.80 -1.79 3.77
CA ASN A 177 -11.89 -0.37 4.09
C ASN A 177 -10.68 0.14 4.92
N GLU A 178 -10.15 -0.65 5.86
CA GLU A 178 -8.94 -0.30 6.62
C GLU A 178 -7.71 -0.28 5.70
N LEU A 179 -7.61 -1.21 4.74
CA LEU A 179 -6.55 -1.22 3.73
C LEU A 179 -6.61 0.00 2.79
N ILE A 180 -7.80 0.35 2.29
CA ILE A 180 -8.00 1.57 1.50
C ILE A 180 -7.66 2.81 2.32
N LEU A 181 -8.11 2.89 3.57
CA LEU A 181 -7.80 4.02 4.45
C LEU A 181 -6.28 4.13 4.70
N PHE A 182 -5.59 3.00 4.86
CA PHE A 182 -4.14 2.97 4.98
C PHE A 182 -3.45 3.56 3.74
N ALA A 183 -3.84 3.13 2.53
CA ALA A 183 -3.33 3.74 1.29
C ALA A 183 -3.65 5.24 1.22
N LYS A 184 -4.87 5.63 1.57
CA LYS A 184 -5.35 7.01 1.53
C LYS A 184 -4.49 7.94 2.37
N VAL A 185 -4.20 7.57 3.63
CA VAL A 185 -3.39 8.42 4.53
C VAL A 185 -2.00 8.69 3.96
N TRP A 186 -1.39 7.71 3.29
CA TRP A 186 -0.13 7.92 2.57
C TRP A 186 -0.34 8.81 1.33
N TYR A 187 -1.27 8.42 0.47
CA TYR A 187 -1.50 9.05 -0.82
C TYR A 187 -1.93 10.52 -0.72
N GLU A 188 -2.72 10.89 0.30
CA GLU A 188 -3.13 12.28 0.53
C GLU A 188 -1.97 13.23 0.81
N LYS A 189 -0.78 12.73 1.16
CA LYS A 189 0.43 13.57 1.27
C LYS A 189 0.92 14.10 -0.07
N PHE A 190 0.41 13.61 -1.20
CA PHE A 190 0.60 14.27 -2.48
C PHE A 190 -0.01 15.68 -2.50
N VAL A 191 -1.03 15.98 -1.69
CA VAL A 191 -1.54 17.36 -1.54
C VAL A 191 -0.45 18.28 -1.01
N ASP A 192 0.23 17.87 0.07
CA ASP A 192 1.35 18.64 0.65
C ASP A 192 2.53 18.75 -0.31
N LEU A 193 2.84 17.67 -1.04
CA LEU A 193 3.90 17.66 -2.05
C LEU A 193 3.58 18.62 -3.20
N ASN A 194 2.34 18.61 -3.71
CA ASN A 194 1.92 19.49 -4.79
C ASN A 194 2.02 20.96 -4.34
N LEU A 195 1.54 21.29 -3.13
CA LEU A 195 1.69 22.63 -2.55
C LEU A 195 3.14 23.05 -2.34
N HIS A 196 4.04 22.11 -2.07
CA HIS A 196 5.47 22.37 -2.02
C HIS A 196 6.04 22.68 -3.41
N LEU A 197 5.69 21.87 -4.41
CA LEU A 197 6.18 22.03 -5.79
C LEU A 197 5.68 23.31 -6.45
N GLU A 198 4.45 23.73 -6.19
CA GLU A 198 3.90 24.99 -6.70
C GLU A 198 4.73 26.23 -6.31
N LYS A 199 5.57 26.13 -5.26
CA LYS A 199 6.44 27.22 -4.82
C LYS A 199 7.81 27.22 -5.50
N VAL A 200 8.22 26.10 -6.11
CA VAL A 200 9.57 25.91 -6.66
C VAL A 200 9.57 25.63 -8.16
N VAL A 201 8.47 25.11 -8.70
CA VAL A 201 8.25 24.98 -10.13
C VAL A 201 8.02 26.39 -10.69
N PRO A 202 8.77 26.82 -11.71
CA PRO A 202 8.64 28.14 -12.30
C PRO A 202 7.42 28.18 -13.24
N ILE A 203 6.21 28.21 -12.66
CA ILE A 203 4.92 28.29 -13.38
C ILE A 203 4.79 29.67 -14.04
#